data_AF-A0A5C4QJC7-F1
#
_entry.id   AF-A0A5C4QJC7-F1
#
_cell.length_a   1.000
_cell.length_b   1.000
_cell.length_c   1.000
_cell.angle_alpha   90.00
_cell.angle_beta   90.00
_cell.angle_gamma   90.00
#
_symmetry.space_group_name_H-M   'P 1'
#
loop_
_entity.id
_entity.type
_entity.pdbx_description
1 polymer ?
#
loop_
_entity_poly.entity_id
_entity_poly.type
_entity_poly.pdbx_seq_one_letter_code
_entity_poly.pdbx_strand_id
1 'polypeptide(L)'
;MDAQLTPAETRPCAHCGRPVPQRVGAGRPFRYCRDNDGACQRASRNSRMRHRNAPGLPGQVARTWEAVDRLDQIVETLTEALHAELSPVGVQRQLAQAHAEAATEIAAAQTERDEARDDAETAAADA
;
A
#
# COMPACT_ATOMS: atom_id res chain seq x y z
N MET A 1 -48.87 -27.51 -3.52
CA MET A 1 -47.65 -26.79 -3.91
C MET A 1 -46.55 -27.26 -2.98
N ASP A 2 -45.83 -28.29 -3.40
CA ASP A 2 -44.75 -28.90 -2.64
C ASP A 2 -43.55 -27.95 -2.61
N ALA A 3 -43.19 -27.48 -1.42
CA ALA A 3 -42.00 -26.69 -1.21
C ALA A 3 -40.77 -27.61 -1.37
N GLN A 4 -40.19 -27.63 -2.56
CA GLN A 4 -38.92 -28.29 -2.82
C GLN A 4 -37.85 -27.67 -1.91
N LEU A 5 -37.42 -28.43 -0.91
CA LEU A 5 -36.24 -28.15 -0.09
C LEU A 5 -35.02 -28.09 -1.02
N THR A 6 -34.51 -26.89 -1.29
CA THR A 6 -33.24 -26.73 -2.00
C THR A 6 -32.13 -27.43 -1.21
N PRO A 7 -31.30 -28.28 -1.82
CA PRO A 7 -30.20 -28.94 -1.11
C PRO A 7 -29.32 -27.88 -0.45
N ALA A 8 -29.07 -28.01 0.86
CA ALA A 8 -28.15 -27.11 1.54
C ALA A 8 -26.78 -27.24 0.87
N GLU A 9 -26.29 -26.15 0.27
CA GLU A 9 -24.97 -26.12 -0.36
C GLU A 9 -23.92 -26.54 0.69
N THR A 10 -23.13 -27.58 0.41
CA THR A 10 -22.08 -28.03 1.31
C THR A 10 -20.71 -27.67 0.77
N ARG A 11 -19.80 -27.21 1.64
CA ARG A 11 -18.39 -26.96 1.29
C ARG A 11 -17.47 -27.75 2.22
N PRO A 12 -16.31 -28.24 1.75
CA PRO A 12 -15.39 -28.98 2.60
C PRO A 12 -14.79 -28.08 3.68
N CYS A 13 -14.68 -28.61 4.90
CA CYS A 13 -14.00 -27.95 6.01
C CYS A 13 -12.53 -27.73 5.67
N ALA A 14 -12.04 -26.50 5.81
CA ALA A 14 -10.64 -26.15 5.51
C ALA A 14 -9.61 -26.71 6.52
N HIS A 15 -10.02 -27.61 7.43
CA HIS A 15 -9.12 -28.31 8.34
C HIS A 15 -9.19 -29.83 8.18
N CYS A 16 -10.39 -30.43 8.24
CA CYS A 16 -10.57 -31.88 8.22
C CYS A 16 -11.27 -32.41 6.95
N GLY A 17 -11.62 -31.54 6.00
CA GLY A 17 -12.26 -31.93 4.74
C GLY A 17 -13.74 -32.33 4.83
N ARG A 18 -14.29 -32.58 6.02
CA ARG A 18 -15.71 -32.95 6.21
C ARG A 18 -16.66 -31.94 5.54
N PRO A 19 -17.77 -32.39 4.93
CA PRO A 19 -18.75 -31.50 4.32
C PRO A 19 -19.42 -30.61 5.39
N VAL A 20 -19.41 -29.30 5.18
CA VAL A 20 -20.01 -28.30 6.06
C VAL A 20 -21.20 -27.65 5.35
N PRO A 21 -22.43 -27.88 5.85
CA PRO A 21 -23.63 -27.19 5.35
C PRO A 21 -23.47 -25.67 5.47
N GLN A 22 -23.71 -24.96 4.38
CA GLN A 22 -23.68 -23.51 4.34
C GLN A 22 -25.02 -22.92 4.77
N ARG A 23 -24.99 -21.67 5.25
CA ARG A 23 -26.25 -20.93 5.47
C ARG A 23 -26.88 -20.56 4.13
N VAL A 24 -28.20 -20.51 4.11
CA VAL A 24 -28.97 -19.97 3.00
C VAL A 24 -29.10 -18.45 3.24
N GLY A 25 -28.54 -17.62 2.35
CA GLY A 25 -28.63 -16.16 2.43
C GLY A 25 -27.30 -15.42 2.66
N ALA A 26 -27.39 -14.11 2.91
CA ALA A 26 -26.25 -13.19 2.93
C ALA A 26 -25.26 -13.43 4.09
N GLY A 27 -23.98 -13.09 3.88
CA GLY A 27 -22.90 -13.16 4.87
C GLY A 27 -21.68 -13.95 4.40
N ARG A 28 -20.69 -14.18 5.29
CA ARG A 28 -19.45 -14.95 4.96
C ARG A 28 -19.59 -16.48 5.10
N PRO A 29 -19.38 -17.30 4.05
CA PRO A 29 -19.53 -18.75 4.11
C PRO A 29 -18.80 -19.42 5.30
N PHE A 30 -19.38 -20.52 5.81
CA PHE A 30 -18.73 -21.33 6.84
C PHE A 30 -17.52 -22.05 6.26
N ARG A 31 -16.37 -21.84 6.88
CA ARG A 31 -15.08 -22.41 6.44
C ARG A 31 -14.65 -23.65 7.22
N TYR A 32 -15.21 -23.84 8.41
CA TYR A 32 -14.85 -24.92 9.33
C TYR A 32 -16.11 -25.58 9.89
N CYS A 33 -15.96 -26.81 10.38
CA CYS A 33 -17.01 -27.52 11.10
C CYS A 33 -17.60 -26.66 12.23
N ARG A 34 -18.92 -26.77 12.41
CA ARG A 34 -19.70 -26.03 13.42
C ARG A 34 -20.14 -26.92 14.58
N ASP A 35 -20.20 -28.22 14.33
CA ASP A 35 -20.62 -29.30 15.22
C ASP A 35 -19.51 -29.80 16.16
N ASN A 36 -18.42 -29.04 16.32
CA ASN A 36 -17.26 -29.46 17.12
C ASN A 36 -16.68 -28.35 18.00
N ASP A 37 -17.54 -27.44 18.45
CA ASP A 37 -17.16 -26.32 19.33
C ASP A 37 -15.98 -25.49 18.80
N GLY A 38 -15.84 -25.37 17.47
CA GLY A 38 -14.76 -24.64 16.82
C GLY A 38 -13.38 -25.31 16.86
N ALA A 39 -13.29 -26.61 17.18
CA ALA A 39 -12.03 -27.34 17.27
C ALA A 39 -11.22 -27.26 15.96
N CYS A 40 -11.89 -27.41 14.80
CA CYS A 40 -11.25 -27.30 13.48
C CYS A 40 -10.65 -25.91 13.21
N GLN A 41 -11.33 -24.85 13.64
CA GLN A 41 -10.84 -23.48 13.49
C GLN A 41 -9.62 -23.25 14.38
N ARG A 42 -9.67 -23.69 15.64
CA ARG A 42 -8.54 -23.58 16.59
C ARG A 42 -7.32 -24.38 16.11
N ALA A 43 -7.50 -25.61 15.64
CA ALA A 43 -6.42 -26.45 15.14
C ALA A 43 -5.74 -25.83 13.91
N SER A 44 -6.53 -25.31 12.96
CA SER A 44 -6.01 -24.56 11.80
C SER A 44 -5.21 -23.32 12.23
N ARG A 45 -5.72 -22.56 13.23
CA ARG A 45 -4.99 -21.40 13.80
C ARG A 45 -3.69 -21.81 14.46
N ASN A 46 -3.71 -22.87 15.28
CA ASN A 46 -2.55 -23.35 16.02
C ASN A 46 -1.47 -23.88 15.09
N SER A 47 -1.83 -24.57 13.99
CA SER A 47 -0.87 -25.02 12.98
C SER A 47 -0.10 -23.84 12.37
N ARG A 48 -0.78 -22.75 11.99
CA ARG A 48 -0.12 -21.52 11.50
C ARG A 48 0.76 -20.84 12.55
N MET A 49 0.36 -20.86 13.82
CA MET A 49 1.21 -20.33 14.89
C MET A 49 2.46 -21.19 15.11
N ARG A 50 2.34 -22.52 15.06
CA ARG A 50 3.48 -23.44 15.21
C ARG A 50 4.49 -23.33 14.06
N HIS A 51 4.04 -23.15 12.82
CA HIS A 51 4.95 -22.96 11.68
C HIS A 51 5.72 -21.64 11.80
N ARG A 52 5.05 -20.54 12.17
CA ARG A 52 5.72 -19.25 12.39
C ARG A 52 6.70 -19.26 13.57
N ASN A 53 6.35 -19.98 14.64
CA ASN A 53 7.14 -20.05 15.86
C ASN A 53 8.01 -21.32 15.95
N ALA A 54 8.25 -22.02 14.83
CA ALA A 54 8.98 -23.28 14.86
C ALA A 54 10.41 -23.05 15.38
N PRO A 55 10.87 -23.76 16.43
CA PRO A 55 12.26 -23.69 16.85
C PRO A 55 13.19 -24.43 15.88
N GLY A 56 14.48 -24.09 15.90
CA GLY A 56 15.50 -24.74 15.08
C GLY A 56 15.54 -24.27 13.62
N LEU A 57 16.25 -25.03 12.78
CA LEU A 57 16.60 -24.68 11.40
C LEU A 57 15.38 -24.37 10.50
N PRO A 58 14.26 -25.13 10.53
CA PRO A 58 13.11 -24.82 9.69
C PRO A 58 12.47 -23.45 9.97
N GLY A 59 12.39 -23.05 11.26
CA GLY A 59 11.89 -21.73 11.61
C GLY A 59 12.88 -20.59 11.34
N GLN A 60 14.18 -20.88 11.38
CA GLN A 60 15.19 -19.93 10.91
C GLN A 60 15.04 -19.69 9.40
N VAL A 61 14.93 -20.75 8.59
CA VAL A 61 14.69 -20.66 7.14
C VAL A 61 13.41 -19.89 6.83
N ALA A 62 12.32 -20.15 7.55
CA ALA A 62 11.07 -19.41 7.36
C ALA A 62 11.25 -17.90 7.60
N ARG A 63 11.95 -17.49 8.66
CA ARG A 63 12.24 -16.07 8.93
C ARG A 63 13.16 -15.45 7.89
N THR A 64 14.11 -16.22 7.33
CA THR A 64 14.96 -15.73 6.24
C THR A 64 14.13 -15.45 5.00
N TRP A 65 13.18 -16.31 4.66
CA TRP A 65 12.26 -16.06 3.54
C TRP A 65 11.35 -14.85 3.78
N GLU A 66 10.84 -14.66 4.99
CA GLU A 66 10.09 -13.43 5.33
C GLU A 66 10.96 -12.16 5.16
N ALA A 67 12.27 -12.25 5.42
CA ALA A 67 13.19 -11.15 5.17
C ALA A 67 13.43 -10.91 3.67
N VAL A 68 13.49 -11.97 2.86
CA VAL A 68 13.58 -11.87 1.40
C VAL A 68 12.33 -11.21 0.83
N ASP A 69 11.13 -11.64 1.22
CA ASP A 69 9.87 -11.03 0.78
C ASP A 69 9.83 -9.52 1.11
N ARG A 70 10.36 -9.15 2.28
CA ARG A 70 10.47 -7.75 2.69
C ARG A 70 11.47 -6.96 1.86
N LEU A 71 12.60 -7.57 1.48
CA LEU A 71 13.58 -6.95 0.61
C LEU A 71 13.00 -6.73 -0.80
N ASP A 72 12.25 -7.70 -1.32
CA ASP A 72 11.60 -7.55 -2.63
C ASP A 72 10.62 -6.38 -2.64
N GLN A 73 9.82 -6.22 -1.58
CA GLN A 73 8.93 -5.06 -1.42
C GLN A 73 9.68 -3.72 -1.36
N ILE A 74 10.85 -3.69 -0.70
CA ILE A 74 11.70 -2.50 -0.64
C ILE A 74 12.26 -2.18 -2.04
N VAL A 75 12.73 -3.20 -2.76
CA VAL A 75 13.28 -3.04 -4.12
C VAL A 75 12.22 -2.49 -5.07
N GLU A 76 10.99 -3.00 -5.02
CA GLU A 76 9.86 -2.49 -5.80
C GLU A 76 9.62 -1.01 -5.52
N THR A 77 9.46 -0.65 -4.24
CA THR A 77 9.23 0.74 -3.82
C THR A 77 10.37 1.68 -4.25
N LEU A 78 11.62 1.24 -4.08
CA LEU A 78 12.79 2.03 -4.48
C LEU A 78 12.87 2.21 -6.00
N THR A 79 12.53 1.18 -6.76
CA THR A 79 12.53 1.22 -8.22
C THR A 79 11.49 2.22 -8.73
N GLU A 80 10.28 2.21 -8.16
CA GLU A 80 9.24 3.18 -8.50
C GLU A 80 9.66 4.62 -8.17
N ALA A 81 10.22 4.83 -6.97
CA ALA A 81 10.69 6.15 -6.55
C ALA A 81 11.82 6.67 -7.45
N LEU A 82 12.81 5.82 -7.75
CA LEU A 82 13.91 6.18 -8.66
C LEU A 82 13.39 6.45 -10.07
N HIS A 83 12.41 5.70 -10.55
CA HIS A 83 11.81 5.95 -11.87
C HIS A 83 11.05 7.29 -11.89
N ALA A 84 10.30 7.61 -10.84
CA ALA A 84 9.58 8.87 -10.74
C ALA A 84 10.52 10.08 -10.83
N GLU A 85 11.70 10.00 -10.21
CA GLU A 85 12.66 11.10 -10.16
C GLU A 85 13.63 11.12 -11.35
N LEU A 86 14.16 9.96 -11.76
CA LEU A 86 15.23 9.86 -12.74
C LEU A 86 14.74 9.54 -14.16
N SER A 87 13.44 9.32 -14.35
CA SER A 87 12.88 9.25 -15.70
C SER A 87 13.00 10.61 -16.41
N PRO A 88 13.01 10.62 -17.76
CA PRO A 88 13.03 11.88 -18.52
C PRO A 88 11.92 12.85 -18.11
N VAL A 89 10.71 12.33 -17.83
CA VAL A 89 9.57 13.15 -17.39
C VAL A 89 9.80 13.70 -15.97
N GLY A 90 10.34 12.88 -15.05
CA GLY A 90 10.71 13.31 -13.70
C GLY A 90 11.72 14.45 -13.71
N VAL A 91 12.81 14.28 -14.46
CA VAL A 91 13.86 15.31 -14.62
C VAL A 91 13.31 16.57 -15.28
N GLN A 92 12.48 16.44 -16.31
CA GLN A 92 11.83 17.60 -16.95
C GLN A 92 10.93 18.38 -15.98
N ARG A 93 10.20 17.68 -15.10
CA ARG A 93 9.39 18.32 -14.06
C ARG A 93 10.27 19.09 -13.07
N GLN A 94 11.35 18.49 -12.59
CA GLN A 94 12.29 19.16 -11.67
C GLN A 94 12.92 20.40 -12.32
N LEU A 95 13.34 20.30 -13.58
CA LEU A 95 13.88 21.42 -14.34
C LEU A 95 12.85 22.54 -14.53
N ALA A 96 11.60 22.19 -14.86
CA ALA A 96 10.51 23.16 -15.00
C ALA A 96 10.22 23.88 -13.67
N GLN A 97 10.28 23.15 -12.54
CA GLN A 97 10.14 23.75 -11.22
C GLN A 97 11.28 24.73 -10.93
N ALA A 98 12.54 24.33 -11.15
CA ALA A 98 13.70 25.21 -10.95
C ALA A 98 13.63 26.47 -11.84
N HIS A 99 13.15 26.32 -13.09
CA HIS A 99 12.93 27.45 -13.98
C HIS A 99 11.83 28.40 -13.47
N ALA A 100 10.75 27.86 -12.88
CA ALA A 100 9.68 28.67 -12.30
C ALA A 100 10.15 29.43 -11.04
N GLU A 101 10.94 28.78 -10.19
CA GLU A 101 11.58 29.39 -9.01
C GLU A 101 12.50 30.54 -9.45
N ALA A 102 13.39 30.30 -10.41
CA ALA A 102 14.28 31.33 -10.96
C ALA A 102 13.49 32.49 -11.62
N ALA A 103 12.42 32.19 -12.37
CA ALA A 103 11.58 33.23 -12.96
C ALA A 103 10.92 34.11 -11.90
N THR A 104 10.54 33.53 -10.76
CA THR A 104 9.97 34.25 -9.62
C THR A 104 10.99 35.18 -8.99
N GLU A 105 12.22 34.70 -8.77
CA GLU A 105 13.32 35.52 -8.22
C GLU A 105 13.68 36.68 -9.16
N ILE A 106 13.74 36.43 -10.47
CA ILE A 106 14.01 37.48 -11.47
C ILE A 106 12.90 38.53 -11.47
N ALA A 107 11.63 38.13 -11.41
CA ALA A 107 10.51 39.06 -11.36
C ALA A 107 10.54 39.94 -10.11
N ALA A 108 10.90 39.36 -8.95
CA ALA A 108 11.09 40.12 -7.71
C ALA A 108 12.20 41.17 -7.87
N ALA A 109 13.39 40.77 -8.36
CA ALA A 109 14.50 41.68 -8.58
C ALA A 109 14.19 42.79 -9.60
N GLN A 110 13.41 42.48 -10.64
CA GLN A 110 12.94 43.49 -11.60
C GLN A 110 11.98 44.49 -10.95
N THR A 111 11.09 44.02 -10.08
CA THR A 111 10.16 44.87 -9.34
C THR A 111 10.91 45.82 -8.42
N GLU A 112 11.85 45.31 -7.62
CA GLU A 112 12.70 46.14 -6.74
C GLU A 112 13.52 47.17 -7.53
N ARG A 113 14.05 46.79 -8.69
CA ARG A 113 14.78 47.71 -9.58
C ARG A 113 13.88 48.82 -10.10
N ASP A 114 12.67 48.47 -10.54
CA ASP A 114 11.74 49.43 -11.13
C ASP A 114 11.24 50.40 -10.06
N GLU A 115 10.94 49.92 -8.84
CA GLU A 115 10.63 50.77 -7.68
C GLU A 115 11.77 51.77 -7.36
N ALA A 116 13.02 51.27 -7.29
CA ALA A 116 14.17 52.13 -7.03
C ALA A 116 14.42 53.17 -8.13
N ARG A 117 14.10 52.84 -9.39
CA ARG A 117 14.18 53.80 -10.51
C ARG A 117 13.12 54.90 -10.35
N ASP A 118 11.88 54.51 -10.07
CA ASP A 118 10.77 55.45 -9.92
C ASP A 118 10.99 56.40 -8.73
N ASP A 119 11.55 55.89 -7.62
CA ASP A 119 11.97 56.71 -6.48
C ASP A 119 13.07 57.72 -6.85
N ALA A 120 14.07 57.29 -7.64
CA ALA A 120 15.15 58.17 -8.09
C ALA A 120 14.66 59.24 -9.07
N GLU A 121 13.75 58.89 -9.99
CA GLU A 121 13.11 59.83 -10.91
C GLU A 121 12.27 60.87 -10.16
N THR A 122 11.51 60.44 -9.14
CA THR A 122 10.73 61.33 -8.27
C THR A 122 11.64 62.29 -7.51
N ALA A 123 12.70 61.78 -6.87
CA ALA A 123 13.65 62.60 -6.14
C ALA A 123 14.38 63.62 -7.03
N ALA A 124 14.66 63.27 -8.29
CA ALA A 124 15.26 64.19 -9.26
C ALA A 124 14.29 65.28 -9.74
N ALA A 125 12.99 65.01 -9.78
CA ALA A 125 11.97 66.00 -10.16
C ALA A 125 11.68 67.02 -9.05
N ASP A 126 11.89 66.62 -7.79
CA ASP A 126 11.65 67.47 -6.60
C ASP A 126 12.86 68.35 -6.21
N ALA A 127 14.01 68.24 -6.92
CA ALA A 127 15.27 68.94 -6.65
C ALA A 127 15.46 70.21 -7.53
#